data_AF-C7NXU2-F1
#
_entry.id   AF-C7NXU2-F1
#
_cell.length_a   1.000
_cell.length_b   1.000
_cell.length_c   1.000
_cell.angle_alpha   90.00
_cell.angle_beta   90.00
_cell.angle_gamma   90.00
#
_symmetry.space_group_name_H-M   'P 1'
#
loop_
_entity.id
_entity.type
_entity.pdbx_description
1 polymer ?
#
loop_
_entity_poly.entity_id
_entity_poly.type
_entity_poly.pdbx_seq_one_letter_code
_entity_poly.pdbx_strand_id
1 'polypeptide(L)'
;MAGTHPTDTPTEVGHQRSWLTGRLAAFCLASAAITVFAGLLQVSFGSYSMTIAEAWRSVFDPSIVFDPAVWNIRLPRVLVAVVTGATLDVSGAIFQAVARNELASPYILGVSSGAGLAVLLTLVVFSGLTPFLPLIAAAGGTVAFALVYAIAWKGGTSPVRLVLAGVIVGTVFQSLQTGVFFFADDLVVVQSAIAWTTGSLTGTDWEQVRLSIVPATFAIVLAQAARFADNLVAMRDGQLYDWGPPREVVTEQLLADVFGVEARIQHEPELQILPSGLSRNDLASIFPRLNFSDLGIYPLNRSHSGVEHTS
;
A
#
# COMPACT_ATOMS: atom_id res chain seq x y z
N MET A 1 7.38 47.60 42.07
CA MET A 1 6.65 48.08 40.89
C MET A 1 6.30 46.86 40.06
N ALA A 2 5.01 46.69 39.79
CA ALA A 2 4.41 45.54 39.13
C ALA A 2 4.43 45.70 37.60
N GLY A 3 4.52 44.57 36.87
CA GLY A 3 4.21 44.41 35.44
C GLY A 3 5.23 45.03 34.48
N THR A 4 5.65 44.43 33.38
CA THR A 4 4.94 43.49 32.49
C THR A 4 5.97 42.66 31.72
N HIS A 5 6.00 41.35 31.92
CA HIS A 5 6.54 40.44 30.90
C HIS A 5 5.54 40.44 29.73
N PRO A 6 5.99 40.54 28.47
CA PRO A 6 5.11 40.25 27.35
C PRO A 6 4.72 38.78 27.49
N THR A 7 3.45 38.51 27.75
CA THR A 7 2.86 37.21 27.48
C THR A 7 2.85 37.05 25.97
N ASP A 8 3.90 36.44 25.43
CA ASP A 8 3.84 35.90 24.08
C ASP A 8 2.71 34.86 24.08
N THR A 9 1.57 35.29 23.56
CA THR A 9 0.47 34.40 23.18
C THR A 9 1.07 33.33 22.27
N PRO A 10 0.80 32.03 22.48
CA PRO A 10 1.27 31.00 21.56
C PRO A 10 0.73 31.38 20.19
N THR A 11 1.64 31.62 19.26
CA THR A 11 1.33 31.84 17.86
C THR A 11 0.48 30.66 17.41
N GLU A 12 -0.76 30.94 16.96
CA GLU A 12 -1.59 29.95 16.29
C GLU A 12 -0.75 29.24 15.22
N VAL A 13 -0.44 27.97 15.44
CA VAL A 13 0.23 27.12 14.45
C VAL A 13 -0.80 26.80 13.37
N GLY A 14 -1.12 27.80 12.55
CA GLY A 14 -1.92 27.67 11.36
C GLY A 14 -1.09 27.05 10.22
N HIS A 15 -0.65 25.80 10.37
CA HIS A 15 -0.13 25.02 9.26
C HIS A 15 -1.21 24.08 8.69
N GLN A 16 -2.37 24.64 8.34
CA GLN A 16 -3.26 24.00 7.39
C GLN A 16 -2.69 24.16 5.97
N ARG A 17 -1.57 23.49 5.67
CA ARG A 17 -1.24 23.22 4.26
C ARG A 17 -2.32 22.29 3.76
N SER A 18 -3.26 22.80 2.96
CA SER A 18 -4.27 21.96 2.32
C SER A 18 -3.55 20.90 1.48
N TRP A 19 -3.54 19.65 1.96
CA TRP A 19 -2.98 18.49 1.29
C TRP A 19 -3.50 18.34 -0.16
N LEU A 20 -4.68 18.92 -0.43
CA LEU A 20 -5.25 19.12 -1.75
C LEU A 20 -4.65 20.36 -2.42
N THR A 21 -3.60 20.17 -3.22
CA THR A 21 -3.16 21.19 -4.17
C THR A 21 -4.06 21.17 -5.41
N GLY A 22 -4.25 22.32 -6.07
CA GLY A 22 -5.01 22.37 -7.32
C GLY A 22 -4.46 21.44 -8.41
N ARG A 23 -3.15 21.16 -8.40
CA ARG A 23 -2.49 20.20 -9.31
C ARG A 23 -2.90 18.76 -9.01
N LEU A 24 -2.95 18.36 -7.73
CA LEU A 24 -3.42 17.05 -7.31
C LEU A 24 -4.89 16.85 -7.69
N ALA A 25 -5.74 17.84 -7.39
CA ALA A 25 -7.16 17.79 -7.76
C ALA A 25 -7.34 17.66 -9.28
N ALA A 26 -6.59 18.42 -10.08
CA ALA A 26 -6.63 18.32 -11.53
C ALA A 26 -6.17 16.94 -12.03
N PHE A 27 -5.12 16.36 -11.45
CA PHE A 27 -4.64 15.03 -11.80
C PHE A 27 -5.68 13.94 -11.48
N CYS A 28 -6.28 13.97 -10.29
CA CYS A 28 -7.33 13.04 -9.90
C CYS A 28 -8.57 13.16 -10.80
N LEU A 29 -8.99 14.39 -11.13
CA LEU A 29 -10.12 14.63 -12.04
C LEU A 29 -9.82 14.15 -13.45
N ALA A 30 -8.62 14.40 -13.97
CA ALA A 30 -8.20 13.91 -15.28
C ALA A 30 -8.16 12.37 -15.33
N SER A 31 -7.61 11.73 -14.30
CA SER A 31 -7.60 10.26 -14.18
C SER A 31 -9.02 9.69 -14.13
N ALA A 32 -9.91 10.27 -13.32
CA ALA A 32 -11.31 9.87 -13.25
C ALA A 32 -12.03 10.04 -14.60
N ALA A 33 -11.82 11.16 -15.29
CA ALA A 33 -12.40 11.41 -16.60
C ALA A 33 -11.93 10.40 -17.65
N ILE A 34 -10.63 10.06 -17.65
CA ILE A 34 -10.07 9.02 -18.53
C ILE A 34 -10.72 7.66 -18.25
N THR A 35 -10.86 7.27 -16.97
CA THR A 35 -11.49 6.00 -16.59
C THR A 35 -12.95 5.94 -17.02
N VAL A 36 -13.73 7.00 -16.82
CA VAL A 36 -15.13 7.08 -17.25
C VAL A 36 -15.22 6.99 -18.78
N PHE A 37 -14.39 7.74 -19.50
CA PHE A 37 -14.37 7.70 -20.96
C PHE A 37 -13.99 6.31 -21.50
N ALA A 38 -12.98 5.67 -20.93
CA ALA A 38 -12.59 4.31 -21.27
C ALA A 38 -13.72 3.31 -21.02
N GLY A 39 -14.46 3.46 -19.92
CA GLY A 39 -15.64 2.65 -19.61
C GLY A 39 -16.75 2.80 -20.65
N LEU A 40 -17.07 4.04 -21.06
CA LEU A 40 -18.06 4.31 -22.12
C LEU A 40 -17.62 3.74 -23.48
N LEU A 41 -16.33 3.85 -23.79
CA LEU A 41 -15.76 3.28 -24.99
C LEU A 41 -15.86 1.75 -24.98
N GLN A 42 -15.51 1.09 -23.87
CA GLN A 42 -15.63 -0.35 -23.71
C GLN A 42 -17.06 -0.84 -23.91
N VAL A 43 -18.05 -0.11 -23.38
CA VAL A 43 -19.47 -0.45 -23.55
C VAL A 43 -19.92 -0.32 -25.01
N SER A 44 -19.39 0.68 -25.73
CA SER A 44 -19.71 0.92 -27.14
C SER A 44 -19.26 -0.22 -28.08
N PHE A 45 -18.18 -0.93 -27.72
CA PHE A 45 -17.68 -2.11 -28.44
C PHE A 45 -18.12 -3.45 -27.79
N GLY A 46 -19.06 -3.42 -26.85
CA GLY A 46 -19.53 -4.59 -26.14
C GLY A 46 -20.53 -5.45 -26.94
N SER A 47 -21.22 -6.35 -26.24
CA SER A 47 -22.22 -7.27 -26.84
C SER A 47 -23.42 -6.57 -27.51
N TYR A 48 -23.63 -5.28 -27.22
CA TYR A 48 -24.66 -4.45 -27.84
C TYR A 48 -23.96 -3.30 -28.55
N SER A 49 -24.14 -3.19 -29.86
CA SER A 49 -23.64 -2.05 -30.62
C SER A 49 -24.39 -0.79 -30.19
N MET A 50 -23.69 0.13 -29.53
CA MET A 50 -24.24 1.42 -29.12
C MET A 50 -23.20 2.51 -29.30
N THR A 51 -23.67 3.72 -29.58
CA THR A 51 -22.82 4.91 -29.64
C THR A 51 -22.42 5.37 -28.23
N ILE A 52 -21.32 6.13 -28.12
CA ILE A 52 -20.88 6.72 -26.83
C ILE A 52 -21.98 7.57 -26.20
N ALA A 53 -22.77 8.29 -27.02
CA ALA A 53 -23.87 9.12 -26.53
C ALA A 53 -25.03 8.29 -25.98
N GLU A 54 -25.35 7.15 -26.59
CA GLU A 54 -26.35 6.20 -26.08
C GLU A 54 -25.86 5.51 -24.81
N ALA A 55 -24.58 5.12 -24.77
CA ALA A 55 -23.94 4.58 -23.57
C ALA A 55 -23.98 5.58 -22.40
N TRP A 56 -23.78 6.87 -22.65
CA TRP A 56 -23.90 7.88 -21.60
C TRP A 56 -25.33 8.07 -21.10
N ARG A 57 -26.30 8.11 -22.01
CA ARG A 57 -27.73 8.24 -21.64
C ARG A 57 -28.23 7.03 -20.87
N SER A 58 -27.77 5.83 -21.22
CA SER A 58 -28.23 4.59 -20.59
C SER A 58 -27.81 4.46 -19.12
N VAL A 59 -26.74 5.13 -18.69
CA VAL A 59 -26.33 5.20 -17.27
C VAL A 59 -27.42 5.83 -16.40
N PHE A 60 -28.20 6.76 -16.95
CA PHE A 60 -29.24 7.50 -16.24
C PHE A 60 -30.65 7.02 -16.56
N ASP A 61 -30.81 6.06 -17.46
CA ASP A 61 -32.12 5.52 -17.82
C ASP A 61 -32.52 4.39 -16.84
N PRO A 62 -33.53 4.59 -15.99
CA PRO A 62 -33.95 3.57 -15.03
C PRO A 62 -34.39 2.26 -15.70
N SER A 63 -34.97 2.34 -16.91
CA SER A 63 -35.42 1.14 -17.62
C SER A 63 -34.27 0.23 -18.04
N ILE A 64 -33.08 0.80 -18.24
CA ILE A 64 -31.87 0.05 -18.59
C ILE A 64 -31.11 -0.37 -17.33
N VAL A 65 -30.99 0.51 -16.33
CA VAL A 65 -30.26 0.21 -15.09
C VAL A 65 -30.93 -0.91 -14.29
N PHE A 66 -32.27 -0.94 -14.26
CA PHE A 66 -33.05 -1.98 -13.57
C PHE A 66 -33.39 -3.17 -14.47
N ASP A 67 -32.91 -3.21 -15.71
CA ASP A 67 -33.00 -4.42 -16.53
C ASP A 67 -32.28 -5.57 -15.82
N PRO A 68 -32.89 -6.78 -15.71
CA PRO A 68 -32.29 -7.89 -14.97
C PRO A 68 -30.89 -8.29 -15.43
N ALA A 69 -30.54 -8.13 -16.72
CA ALA A 69 -29.21 -8.44 -17.22
C ALA A 69 -28.18 -7.39 -16.78
N VAL A 70 -28.55 -6.10 -16.77
CA VAL A 70 -27.67 -5.04 -16.26
C VAL A 70 -27.53 -5.15 -14.75
N TRP A 71 -28.65 -5.30 -14.04
CA TRP A 71 -28.71 -5.33 -12.59
C TRP A 71 -27.98 -6.53 -11.99
N ASN A 72 -28.13 -7.74 -12.54
CA ASN A 72 -27.55 -8.94 -11.94
C ASN A 72 -26.17 -9.32 -12.48
N ILE A 73 -25.77 -8.83 -13.65
CA ILE A 73 -24.51 -9.24 -14.30
C ILE A 73 -23.52 -8.08 -14.42
N ARG A 74 -23.97 -6.89 -14.82
CA ARG A 74 -23.07 -5.76 -15.12
C ARG A 74 -22.76 -4.93 -13.89
N LEU A 75 -23.79 -4.52 -13.13
CA LEU A 75 -23.60 -3.70 -11.93
C LEU A 75 -22.70 -4.38 -10.88
N PRO A 76 -22.89 -5.66 -10.52
CA PRO A 76 -22.03 -6.30 -9.54
C PRO A 76 -20.58 -6.39 -9.99
N ARG A 77 -20.36 -6.71 -11.27
CA ARG A 77 -19.03 -6.73 -11.89
C ARG A 77 -18.32 -5.38 -11.78
N VAL A 78 -19.00 -4.28 -12.09
CA VAL A 78 -18.42 -2.93 -11.99
C VAL A 78 -18.10 -2.57 -10.54
N LEU A 79 -19.00 -2.88 -9.61
CA LEU A 79 -18.78 -2.59 -8.19
C LEU A 79 -17.59 -3.38 -7.62
N VAL A 80 -17.48 -4.67 -7.92
CA VAL A 80 -16.32 -5.47 -7.51
C VAL A 80 -15.04 -4.96 -8.16
N ALA A 81 -15.07 -4.52 -9.42
CA ALA A 81 -13.91 -3.92 -10.08
C ALA A 81 -13.42 -2.67 -9.34
N VAL A 82 -14.35 -1.78 -8.96
CA VAL A 82 -14.04 -0.55 -8.20
C VAL A 82 -13.48 -0.88 -6.82
N VAL A 83 -14.12 -1.80 -6.08
CA VAL A 83 -13.66 -2.22 -4.75
C VAL A 83 -12.28 -2.86 -4.81
N THR A 84 -12.06 -3.76 -5.78
CA THR A 84 -10.77 -4.44 -5.99
C THR A 84 -9.68 -3.45 -6.39
N GLY A 85 -9.96 -2.53 -7.32
CA GLY A 85 -9.02 -1.48 -7.71
C GLY A 85 -8.63 -0.58 -6.54
N ALA A 86 -9.62 -0.08 -5.78
CA ALA A 86 -9.36 0.79 -4.63
C ALA A 86 -8.50 0.11 -3.55
N THR A 87 -8.76 -1.18 -3.27
CA THR A 87 -7.98 -1.94 -2.29
C THR A 87 -6.55 -2.25 -2.77
N LEU A 88 -6.38 -2.54 -4.07
CA LEU A 88 -5.05 -2.71 -4.67
C LEU A 88 -4.26 -1.40 -4.67
N ASP A 89 -4.88 -0.27 -4.97
CA ASP A 89 -4.25 1.04 -4.95
C ASP A 89 -3.78 1.42 -3.54
N VAL A 90 -4.63 1.23 -2.52
CA VAL A 90 -4.28 1.48 -1.12
C VAL A 90 -3.14 0.56 -0.67
N SER A 91 -3.20 -0.73 -1.00
CA SER A 91 -2.12 -1.68 -0.70
C SER A 91 -0.80 -1.27 -1.37
N GLY A 92 -0.87 -0.83 -2.63
CA GLY A 92 0.27 -0.31 -3.39
C GLY A 92 0.91 0.90 -2.74
N ALA A 93 0.11 1.90 -2.40
CA ALA A 93 0.59 3.13 -1.74
C ALA A 93 1.25 2.84 -0.38
N ILE A 94 0.63 1.97 0.44
CA ILE A 94 1.21 1.54 1.73
C ILE A 94 2.55 0.85 1.50
N PHE A 95 2.61 -0.09 0.56
CA PHE A 95 3.83 -0.85 0.33
C PHE A 95 4.96 0.02 -0.24
N GLN A 96 4.65 0.94 -1.15
CA GLN A 96 5.62 1.92 -1.67
C GLN A 96 6.17 2.80 -0.55
N ALA A 97 5.33 3.24 0.39
CA ALA A 97 5.75 4.01 1.56
C ALA A 97 6.64 3.20 2.51
N VAL A 98 6.25 1.95 2.84
CA VAL A 98 7.03 1.05 3.70
C VAL A 98 8.36 0.66 3.05
N ALA A 99 8.34 0.37 1.75
CA ALA A 99 9.52 0.01 1.00
C ALA A 99 10.43 1.20 0.70
N ARG A 100 9.91 2.42 0.83
CA ARG A 100 10.54 3.68 0.38
C ARG A 100 11.02 3.56 -1.06
N ASN A 101 10.17 3.01 -1.90
CA ASN A 101 10.46 2.75 -3.30
C ASN A 101 9.17 2.82 -4.13
N GLU A 102 9.07 3.83 -4.98
CA GLU A 102 7.91 4.07 -5.84
C GLU A 102 7.69 2.95 -6.88
N LEU A 103 8.74 2.17 -7.19
CA LEU A 103 8.65 1.02 -8.09
C LEU A 103 8.25 -0.27 -7.36
N ALA A 104 8.10 -0.24 -6.04
CA ALA A 104 7.73 -1.42 -5.27
C ALA A 104 6.25 -1.79 -5.47
N SER A 105 5.98 -3.09 -5.54
CA SER A 105 4.63 -3.63 -5.68
C SER A 105 4.31 -4.63 -4.56
N PRO A 106 3.12 -4.56 -3.94
CA PRO A 106 2.71 -5.48 -2.88
C PRO A 106 2.60 -6.93 -3.37
N TYR A 107 2.55 -7.16 -4.69
CA TYR A 107 2.53 -8.50 -5.28
C TYR A 107 3.80 -9.32 -4.93
N ILE A 108 4.90 -8.65 -4.59
CA ILE A 108 6.19 -9.29 -4.27
C ILE A 108 6.18 -9.94 -2.87
N LEU A 109 5.15 -9.68 -2.04
CA LEU A 109 5.04 -10.19 -0.67
C LEU A 109 4.58 -11.66 -0.57
N GLY A 110 4.47 -12.39 -1.68
CA GLY A 110 4.09 -13.80 -1.69
C GLY A 110 2.60 -14.09 -1.41
N VAL A 111 1.79 -13.06 -1.10
CA VAL A 111 0.35 -13.18 -0.83
C VAL A 111 -0.38 -13.84 -2.00
N SER A 112 -0.17 -13.32 -3.22
CA SER A 112 -0.84 -13.81 -4.41
C SER A 112 -0.46 -15.26 -4.74
N SER A 113 0.82 -15.61 -4.58
CA SER A 113 1.32 -16.98 -4.79
C SER A 113 0.76 -17.95 -3.74
N GLY A 114 0.58 -17.49 -2.50
CA GLY A 114 -0.06 -18.25 -1.43
C GLY A 114 -1.54 -18.50 -1.67
N ALA A 115 -2.27 -17.46 -2.03
CA ALA A 115 -3.68 -17.56 -2.38
C ALA A 115 -3.87 -18.50 -3.59
N GLY A 116 -3.06 -18.35 -4.63
CA GLY A 116 -3.09 -19.21 -5.82
C GLY A 116 -2.81 -20.68 -5.49
N LEU A 117 -1.83 -20.96 -4.63
CA LEU A 117 -1.55 -22.33 -4.18
C LEU A 117 -2.71 -22.92 -3.38
N ALA A 118 -3.29 -22.17 -2.44
CA ALA A 118 -4.42 -22.63 -1.65
C ALA A 118 -5.66 -22.91 -2.53
N VAL A 119 -5.92 -22.07 -3.53
CA VAL A 119 -6.98 -22.30 -4.52
C VAL A 119 -6.71 -23.58 -5.31
N LEU A 120 -5.50 -23.75 -5.85
CA LEU A 120 -5.15 -24.95 -6.62
C LEU A 120 -5.26 -26.24 -5.81
N LEU A 121 -4.76 -26.24 -4.58
CA LEU A 121 -4.92 -27.38 -3.67
C LEU A 121 -6.40 -27.66 -3.37
N THR A 122 -7.22 -26.63 -3.21
CA THR A 122 -8.65 -26.81 -2.97
C THR A 122 -9.35 -27.41 -4.19
N LEU A 123 -9.08 -26.89 -5.38
CA LEU A 123 -9.73 -27.33 -6.60
C LEU A 123 -9.32 -28.76 -7.01
N VAL A 124 -8.05 -29.12 -6.82
CA VAL A 124 -7.49 -30.41 -7.27
C VAL A 124 -7.55 -31.48 -6.18
N VAL A 125 -7.25 -31.13 -4.92
CA VAL A 125 -7.09 -32.11 -3.83
C VAL A 125 -8.29 -32.11 -2.87
N PHE A 126 -8.84 -30.94 -2.55
CA PHE A 126 -9.90 -30.78 -1.54
C PHE A 126 -11.21 -30.23 -2.14
N SER A 127 -11.65 -30.81 -3.26
CA SER A 127 -12.76 -30.26 -4.08
C SER A 127 -14.07 -30.06 -3.31
N GLY A 128 -14.30 -30.81 -2.23
CA GLY A 128 -15.44 -30.63 -1.31
C GLY A 128 -15.50 -29.27 -0.60
N LEU A 129 -14.39 -28.51 -0.58
CA LEU A 129 -14.30 -27.19 0.05
C LEU A 129 -14.49 -26.02 -0.92
N THR A 130 -14.80 -26.28 -2.20
CA THR A 130 -15.01 -25.26 -3.24
C THR A 130 -16.02 -24.14 -2.85
N PRO A 131 -17.10 -24.38 -2.09
CA PRO A 131 -17.98 -23.30 -1.64
C PRO A 131 -17.28 -22.24 -0.76
N PHE A 132 -16.18 -22.59 -0.10
CA PHE A 132 -15.40 -21.70 0.77
C PHE A 132 -14.14 -21.16 0.08
N LEU A 133 -14.01 -21.32 -1.23
CA LEU A 133 -12.80 -21.01 -1.98
C LEU A 133 -12.28 -19.57 -1.78
N PRO A 134 -13.12 -18.50 -1.74
CA PRO A 134 -12.64 -17.15 -1.45
C PRO A 134 -11.98 -17.01 -0.06
N LEU A 135 -12.53 -17.69 0.97
CA LEU A 135 -11.99 -17.66 2.32
C LEU A 135 -10.68 -18.46 2.40
N ILE A 136 -10.61 -19.59 1.71
CA ILE A 136 -9.39 -20.41 1.64
C ILE A 136 -8.29 -19.67 0.89
N ALA A 137 -8.61 -18.96 -0.20
CA ALA A 137 -7.66 -18.11 -0.91
C ALA A 137 -7.11 -17.00 0.01
N ALA A 138 -7.99 -16.30 0.74
CA ALA A 138 -7.60 -15.26 1.69
C ALA A 138 -6.71 -15.82 2.81
N ALA A 139 -7.05 -16.99 3.36
CA ALA A 139 -6.25 -17.68 4.37
C ALA A 139 -4.88 -18.08 3.82
N GLY A 140 -4.83 -18.65 2.60
CA GLY A 140 -3.59 -19.03 1.93
C GLY A 140 -2.65 -17.84 1.72
N GLY A 141 -3.17 -16.71 1.26
CA GLY A 141 -2.39 -15.48 1.12
C GLY A 141 -1.90 -14.92 2.46
N THR A 142 -2.73 -14.99 3.51
CA THR A 142 -2.37 -14.55 4.86
C THR A 142 -1.25 -15.40 5.44
N VAL A 143 -1.34 -16.72 5.32
CA VAL A 143 -0.30 -17.67 5.76
C VAL A 143 1.00 -17.44 5.00
N ALA A 144 0.92 -17.20 3.70
CA ALA A 144 2.10 -16.88 2.88
C ALA A 144 2.80 -15.61 3.35
N PHE A 145 2.04 -14.54 3.60
CA PHE A 145 2.59 -13.30 4.12
C PHE A 145 3.20 -13.47 5.51
N ALA A 146 2.52 -14.20 6.40
CA ALA A 146 3.04 -14.50 7.74
C ALA A 146 4.37 -15.26 7.67
N LEU A 147 4.50 -16.21 6.74
CA LEU A 147 5.74 -16.93 6.48
C LEU A 147 6.85 -16.00 5.95
N VAL A 148 6.54 -15.14 4.98
CA VAL A 148 7.47 -14.13 4.46
C VAL A 148 7.95 -13.21 5.58
N TYR A 149 7.02 -12.73 6.41
CA TYR A 149 7.31 -11.86 7.54
C TYR A 149 8.20 -12.55 8.57
N ALA A 150 7.90 -13.81 8.93
CA ALA A 150 8.69 -14.60 9.86
C ALA A 150 10.12 -14.83 9.36
N ILE A 151 10.31 -15.09 8.07
CA ILE A 151 11.64 -15.26 7.45
C ILE A 151 12.41 -13.94 7.42
N ALA A 152 11.73 -12.82 7.16
CA ALA A 152 12.34 -11.50 7.08
C ALA A 152 12.71 -10.90 8.46
N TRP A 153 12.14 -11.44 9.54
CA TRP A 153 12.28 -10.94 10.90
C TRP A 153 13.65 -11.24 11.50
N LYS A 154 14.39 -10.18 11.87
CA LYS A 154 15.66 -10.28 12.61
C LYS A 154 15.78 -9.14 13.62
N GLY A 155 14.95 -9.17 14.66
CA GLY A 155 14.83 -8.06 15.64
C GLY A 155 14.18 -6.80 15.05
N GLY A 156 13.35 -6.99 14.02
CA GLY A 156 12.76 -5.94 13.20
C GLY A 156 12.77 -6.31 11.72
N THR A 157 12.00 -5.58 10.92
CA THR A 157 11.89 -5.78 9.47
C THR A 157 12.74 -4.78 8.71
N SER A 158 13.32 -5.22 7.60
CA SER A 158 13.95 -4.35 6.60
C SER A 158 13.21 -4.56 5.28
N PRO A 159 12.90 -3.49 4.52
CA PRO A 159 12.26 -3.60 3.21
C PRO A 159 12.94 -4.61 2.28
N VAL A 160 14.27 -4.57 2.23
CA VAL A 160 15.07 -5.48 1.39
C VAL A 160 14.88 -6.94 1.81
N ARG A 161 14.90 -7.23 3.12
CA ARG A 161 14.68 -8.60 3.62
C ARG A 161 13.27 -9.09 3.33
N LEU A 162 12.27 -8.22 3.48
CA LEU A 162 10.88 -8.54 3.23
C LEU A 162 10.65 -8.88 1.75
N VAL A 163 11.25 -8.09 0.84
CA VAL A 163 11.22 -8.34 -0.61
C VAL A 163 11.91 -9.65 -0.97
N LEU A 164 13.13 -9.89 -0.47
CA LEU A 164 13.87 -11.13 -0.77
C LEU A 164 13.14 -12.38 -0.24
N ALA A 165 12.62 -12.34 0.98
CA ALA A 165 11.82 -13.42 1.54
C ALA A 165 10.55 -13.65 0.72
N GLY A 166 9.88 -12.58 0.29
CA GLY A 166 8.71 -12.62 -0.59
C GLY A 166 8.98 -13.31 -1.91
N VAL A 167 10.09 -12.97 -2.59
CA VAL A 167 10.52 -13.62 -3.84
C VAL A 167 10.80 -15.11 -3.63
N ILE A 168 11.49 -15.47 -2.53
CA ILE A 168 11.80 -16.88 -2.21
C ILE A 168 10.50 -17.68 -2.00
N VAL A 169 9.63 -17.24 -1.09
CA VAL A 169 8.37 -17.93 -0.79
C VAL A 169 7.47 -17.97 -2.03
N GLY A 170 7.38 -16.87 -2.76
CA GLY A 170 6.59 -16.77 -3.98
C GLY A 170 7.02 -17.77 -5.05
N THR A 171 8.33 -17.89 -5.27
CA THR A 171 8.90 -18.86 -6.24
C THR A 171 8.60 -20.30 -5.81
N VAL A 172 8.80 -20.64 -4.53
CA VAL A 172 8.49 -21.97 -4.00
C VAL A 172 7.01 -22.30 -4.21
N PHE A 173 6.11 -21.38 -3.86
CA PHE A 173 4.67 -21.60 -4.02
C PHE A 173 4.27 -21.72 -5.48
N GLN A 174 4.86 -20.96 -6.40
CA GLN A 174 4.64 -21.11 -7.84
C GLN A 174 5.16 -22.46 -8.38
N SER A 175 6.29 -22.96 -7.88
CA SER A 175 6.78 -24.30 -8.21
C SER A 175 5.81 -25.38 -7.72
N LEU A 176 5.26 -25.24 -6.52
CA LEU A 176 4.24 -26.14 -5.99
C LEU A 176 2.95 -26.09 -6.80
N GLN A 177 2.48 -24.89 -7.19
CA GLN A 177 1.33 -24.73 -8.08
C GLN A 177 1.52 -25.49 -9.40
N THR A 178 2.69 -25.34 -10.03
CA THR A 178 3.05 -26.08 -11.24
C THR A 178 3.00 -27.60 -11.00
N GLY A 179 3.49 -28.07 -9.86
CA GLY A 179 3.40 -29.47 -9.47
C GLY A 179 1.96 -29.97 -9.29
N VAL A 180 1.09 -29.16 -8.66
CA VAL A 180 -0.32 -29.50 -8.45
C VAL A 180 -1.07 -29.57 -9.79
N PHE A 181 -0.77 -28.71 -10.75
CA PHE A 181 -1.36 -28.78 -12.10
C PHE A 181 -1.12 -30.12 -12.80
N PHE A 182 -0.02 -30.81 -12.50
CA PHE A 182 0.26 -32.13 -13.07
C PHE A 182 -0.76 -33.21 -12.63
N PHE A 183 -1.39 -33.02 -11.47
CA PHE A 183 -2.41 -33.93 -10.94
C PHE A 183 -3.84 -33.50 -11.29
N ALA A 184 -4.01 -32.44 -12.08
CA ALA A 184 -5.32 -31.96 -12.49
C ALA A 184 -5.76 -32.68 -13.77
N ASP A 185 -6.58 -33.73 -13.61
CA ASP A 185 -7.05 -34.56 -14.73
C ASP A 185 -8.26 -33.97 -15.49
N ASP A 186 -8.96 -33.00 -14.88
CA ASP A 186 -10.18 -32.39 -15.43
C ASP A 186 -9.91 -31.01 -16.04
N LEU A 187 -10.25 -30.85 -17.33
CA LEU A 187 -10.11 -29.60 -18.06
C LEU A 187 -10.86 -28.43 -17.41
N VAL A 188 -12.05 -28.67 -16.82
CA VAL A 188 -12.86 -27.64 -16.16
C VAL A 188 -12.15 -27.14 -14.90
N VAL A 189 -11.53 -28.06 -14.14
CA VAL A 189 -10.75 -27.73 -12.94
C VAL A 189 -9.52 -26.90 -13.33
N VAL A 190 -8.81 -27.30 -14.39
CA VAL A 190 -7.65 -26.56 -14.91
C VAL A 190 -8.04 -25.15 -15.36
N GLN A 191 -9.12 -25.02 -16.15
CA GLN A 191 -9.60 -23.71 -16.60
C GLN A 191 -10.03 -22.82 -15.42
N SER A 192 -10.68 -23.39 -14.42
CA SER A 192 -11.07 -22.69 -13.20
C SER A 192 -9.84 -22.20 -12.43
N ALA A 193 -8.83 -23.06 -12.26
CA ALA A 193 -7.58 -22.69 -11.60
C ALA A 193 -6.80 -21.60 -12.36
N ILE A 194 -6.76 -21.66 -13.69
CA ILE A 194 -6.18 -20.59 -14.52
C ILE A 194 -6.95 -19.28 -14.32
N ALA A 195 -8.29 -19.31 -14.33
CA ALA A 195 -9.10 -18.10 -14.13
C ALA A 195 -8.87 -17.48 -12.74
N TRP A 196 -8.68 -18.30 -11.70
CA TRP A 196 -8.37 -17.83 -10.34
C TRP A 196 -6.95 -17.25 -10.21
N THR A 197 -5.96 -17.87 -10.87
CA THR A 197 -4.55 -17.44 -10.78
C THR A 197 -4.22 -16.24 -11.66
N THR A 198 -4.93 -16.06 -12.77
CA THR A 198 -4.79 -14.89 -13.66
C THR A 198 -5.71 -13.73 -13.29
N GLY A 199 -6.78 -14.02 -12.56
CA GLY A 199 -7.79 -13.05 -12.16
C GLY A 199 -8.86 -12.84 -13.23
N SER A 200 -10.13 -12.83 -12.81
CA SER A 200 -11.26 -12.54 -13.67
C SER A 200 -12.41 -11.91 -12.90
N LEU A 201 -13.16 -11.04 -13.57
CA LEU A 201 -14.43 -10.49 -13.07
C LEU A 201 -15.64 -11.17 -13.74
N THR A 202 -15.41 -12.28 -14.45
CA THR A 202 -16.48 -13.09 -15.04
C THR A 202 -17.23 -13.87 -13.98
N GLY A 203 -18.55 -13.93 -14.08
CA GLY A 203 -19.39 -14.66 -13.10
C GLY A 203 -19.61 -13.93 -11.77
N THR A 204 -19.20 -12.67 -11.65
CA THR A 204 -19.49 -11.84 -10.47
C THR A 204 -20.96 -11.44 -10.41
N ASP A 205 -21.56 -11.66 -9.25
CA ASP A 205 -22.92 -11.31 -8.84
C ASP A 205 -22.91 -10.51 -7.51
N TRP A 206 -24.11 -10.24 -6.99
CA TRP A 206 -24.30 -9.47 -5.76
C TRP A 206 -23.73 -10.14 -4.50
N GLU A 207 -23.53 -11.45 -4.49
CA GLU A 207 -22.89 -12.16 -3.40
C GLU A 207 -21.42 -11.76 -3.26
N GLN A 208 -20.66 -11.71 -4.36
CA GLN A 208 -19.26 -11.28 -4.28
C GLN A 208 -19.11 -9.79 -3.96
N VAL A 209 -20.09 -8.96 -4.32
CA VAL A 209 -20.14 -7.55 -3.85
C VAL A 209 -20.22 -7.51 -2.33
N ARG A 210 -21.17 -8.25 -1.73
CA ARG A 210 -21.33 -8.30 -0.26
C ARG A 210 -20.10 -8.89 0.44
N LEU A 211 -19.50 -9.91 -0.15
CA LEU A 211 -18.34 -10.60 0.42
C LEU A 211 -17.07 -9.73 0.36
N SER A 212 -16.91 -8.90 -0.67
CA SER A 212 -15.74 -8.03 -0.84
C SER A 212 -15.84 -6.70 -0.10
N ILE A 213 -17.03 -6.09 0.01
CA ILE A 213 -17.17 -4.72 0.53
C ILE A 213 -16.83 -4.60 2.01
N VAL A 214 -17.18 -5.61 2.82
CA VAL A 214 -16.92 -5.63 4.27
C VAL A 214 -15.40 -5.65 4.56
N PRO A 215 -14.62 -6.63 4.07
CA PRO A 215 -13.18 -6.63 4.30
C PRO A 215 -12.47 -5.45 3.63
N ALA A 216 -12.92 -5.00 2.45
CA ALA A 216 -12.36 -3.83 1.79
C ALA A 216 -12.53 -2.55 2.61
N THR A 217 -13.74 -2.29 3.10
CA THR A 217 -14.03 -1.12 3.95
C THR A 217 -13.22 -1.18 5.23
N PHE A 218 -13.15 -2.34 5.88
CA PHE A 218 -12.34 -2.54 7.07
C PHE A 218 -10.86 -2.25 6.81
N ALA A 219 -10.28 -2.81 5.74
CA ALA A 219 -8.89 -2.61 5.38
C ALA A 219 -8.56 -1.15 5.05
N ILE A 220 -9.44 -0.46 4.30
CA ILE A 220 -9.27 0.96 3.96
C ILE A 220 -9.37 1.83 5.21
N VAL A 221 -10.37 1.61 6.07
CA VAL A 221 -10.49 2.36 7.34
C VAL A 221 -9.27 2.13 8.22
N LEU A 222 -8.80 0.89 8.33
CA LEU A 222 -7.60 0.54 9.08
C LEU A 222 -6.36 1.23 8.49
N ALA A 223 -6.19 1.26 7.17
CA ALA A 223 -5.11 1.98 6.51
C ALA A 223 -5.15 3.49 6.81
N GLN A 224 -6.34 4.11 6.77
CA GLN A 224 -6.50 5.52 7.12
C GLN A 224 -6.28 5.80 8.60
N ALA A 225 -6.54 4.84 9.49
CA ALA A 225 -6.21 4.96 10.90
C ALA A 225 -4.69 4.81 11.13
N ALA A 226 -4.07 3.85 10.44
CA ALA A 226 -2.64 3.57 10.54
C ALA A 226 -1.74 4.74 10.11
N ARG A 227 -2.24 5.68 9.28
CA ARG A 227 -1.52 6.93 8.96
C ARG A 227 -1.11 7.75 10.19
N PHE A 228 -1.84 7.59 11.29
CA PHE A 228 -1.59 8.29 12.55
C PHE A 228 -0.69 7.49 13.50
N ALA A 229 -0.33 6.25 13.17
CA ALA A 229 0.48 5.40 14.03
C ALA A 229 1.90 5.96 14.24
N ASP A 230 2.41 6.74 13.29
CA ASP A 230 3.72 7.39 13.37
C ASP A 230 3.67 8.78 14.03
N ASN A 231 2.50 9.26 14.46
CA ASN A 231 2.41 10.57 15.10
C ASN A 231 2.99 10.54 16.52
N LEU A 232 3.83 11.52 16.82
CA LEU A 232 4.30 11.80 18.18
C LEU A 232 3.37 12.77 18.88
N VAL A 233 3.27 12.60 20.20
CA VAL A 233 2.54 13.50 21.09
C VAL A 233 3.55 14.00 22.11
N ALA A 234 3.84 15.30 22.09
CA ALA A 234 4.70 15.95 23.05
C ALA A 234 3.85 16.63 24.13
N MET A 235 4.18 16.37 25.40
CA MET A 235 3.49 16.94 26.55
C MET A 235 4.49 17.67 27.44
N ARG A 236 4.06 18.80 28.01
CA ARG A 236 4.78 19.57 29.02
C ARG A 236 3.87 19.78 30.22
N ASP A 237 4.31 19.38 31.40
CA ASP A 237 3.58 19.56 32.68
C ASP A 237 2.13 19.01 32.64
N GLY A 238 1.91 17.90 31.93
CA GLY A 238 0.59 17.28 31.78
C GLY A 238 -0.35 17.99 30.79
N GLN A 239 0.11 19.02 30.08
CA GLN A 239 -0.59 19.66 28.97
C GLN A 239 0.01 19.25 27.63
N LEU A 240 -0.84 19.18 26.60
CA LEU A 240 -0.40 18.93 25.23
C LEU A 240 0.40 20.13 24.73
N TYR A 241 1.65 19.90 24.31
CA TYR A 241 2.51 20.92 23.72
C TYR A 241 2.36 20.94 22.20
N ASP A 242 2.57 19.78 21.55
CA ASP A 242 2.42 19.61 20.11
C ASP A 242 2.14 18.14 19.74
N TRP A 243 1.58 17.89 18.55
CA TRP A 243 1.36 16.53 18.03
C TRP A 243 1.34 16.49 16.51
N GLY A 244 1.76 15.35 15.95
CA GLY A 244 1.90 15.21 14.51
C GLY A 244 3.05 14.28 14.12
N PRO A 245 3.41 14.21 12.84
CA PRO A 245 4.52 13.37 12.40
C PRO A 245 5.85 13.81 13.04
N PRO A 246 6.83 12.91 13.22
CA PRO A 246 8.01 13.19 14.03
C PRO A 246 8.84 14.39 13.54
N ARG A 247 8.88 14.59 12.22
CA ARG A 247 9.56 15.72 11.57
C ARG A 247 8.94 17.09 11.85
N GLU A 248 7.66 17.14 12.21
CA GLU A 248 6.93 18.38 12.51
C GLU A 248 6.97 18.67 14.02
N VAL A 249 6.89 17.61 14.85
CA VAL A 249 6.87 17.74 16.32
C VAL A 249 8.27 17.91 16.90
N VAL A 250 9.25 17.10 16.46
CA VAL A 250 10.61 17.15 17.00
C VAL A 250 11.32 18.36 16.38
N THR A 251 11.16 19.51 17.05
CA THR A 251 11.80 20.79 16.70
C THR A 251 12.81 21.20 17.79
N GLU A 252 13.80 22.02 17.43
CA GLU A 252 14.81 22.50 18.39
C GLU A 252 14.14 23.25 19.54
N GLN A 253 13.10 24.02 19.22
CA GLN A 253 12.28 24.74 20.18
C GLN A 253 11.53 23.78 21.13
N LEU A 254 10.95 22.70 20.61
CA LEU A 254 10.33 21.67 21.45
C LEU A 254 11.34 21.02 22.41
N LEU A 255 12.55 20.71 21.94
CA LEU A 255 13.61 20.14 22.78
C LEU A 255 14.03 21.08 23.90
N ALA A 256 14.13 22.38 23.61
CA ALA A 256 14.42 23.40 24.60
C ALA A 256 13.25 23.56 25.61
N ASP A 257 12.01 23.67 25.12
CA ASP A 257 10.85 24.00 25.95
C ASP A 257 10.34 22.83 26.81
N VAL A 258 10.40 21.59 26.29
CA VAL A 258 9.87 20.40 26.96
C VAL A 258 10.94 19.65 27.74
N PHE A 259 12.13 19.51 27.16
CA PHE A 259 13.22 18.71 27.75
C PHE A 259 14.33 19.55 28.36
N GLY A 260 14.34 20.87 28.16
CA GLY A 260 15.40 21.76 28.67
C GLY A 260 16.75 21.52 27.98
N VAL A 261 16.75 20.98 26.76
CA VAL A 261 17.96 20.62 26.02
C VAL A 261 18.12 21.54 24.81
N GLU A 262 19.21 22.31 24.77
CA GLU A 262 19.65 22.98 23.55
C GLU A 262 20.31 21.94 22.63
N ALA A 263 19.58 21.52 21.60
CA ALA A 263 20.07 20.59 20.60
C ALA A 263 19.75 21.10 19.20
N ARG A 264 20.66 20.83 18.26
CA ARG A 264 20.44 21.11 16.84
C ARG A 264 19.87 19.86 16.18
N ILE A 265 18.77 20.00 15.44
CA ILE A 265 18.13 18.84 14.81
C ILE A 265 18.69 18.67 13.41
N GLN A 266 19.35 17.55 13.19
CA GLN A 266 19.81 17.15 11.88
C GLN A 266 18.88 16.05 11.36
N HIS A 267 18.01 16.40 10.41
CA HIS A 267 17.28 15.40 9.66
C HIS A 267 18.24 14.75 8.67
N GLU A 268 18.56 13.47 8.86
CA GLU A 268 19.31 12.73 7.84
C GLU A 268 18.46 12.69 6.55
N PRO A 269 18.94 13.25 5.42
CA PRO A 269 18.25 13.10 4.14
C PRO A 269 18.19 11.61 3.81
N GLU A 270 17.14 11.19 3.11
CA GLU A 270 16.81 9.78 2.83
C GLU A 270 18.06 8.95 2.50
N LEU A 271 18.47 8.11 3.45
CA LEU A 271 19.65 7.27 3.34
C LEU A 271 19.57 6.38 2.09
N GLN A 272 20.34 6.70 1.04
CA GLN A 272 20.86 5.68 0.14
C GLN A 272 21.88 4.86 0.93
N ILE A 273 21.39 3.81 1.59
CA ILE A 273 22.18 2.92 2.45
C ILE A 273 23.28 2.29 1.59
N LEU A 274 24.54 2.60 1.88
CA LEU A 274 25.67 1.85 1.32
C LEU A 274 25.58 0.38 1.73
N PRO A 275 25.84 -0.58 0.81
CA PRO A 275 25.92 -1.99 1.18
C PRO A 275 26.88 -2.14 2.36
N SER A 276 26.43 -2.86 3.39
CA SER A 276 27.21 -3.04 4.62
C SER A 276 28.62 -3.55 4.29
N GLY A 277 29.64 -2.71 4.50
CA GLY A 277 31.05 -3.05 4.25
C GLY A 277 31.77 -2.15 3.25
N LEU A 278 31.07 -1.32 2.47
CA LEU A 278 31.70 -0.34 1.58
C LEU A 278 31.84 1.00 2.30
N SER A 279 33.09 1.44 2.52
CA SER A 279 33.38 2.78 3.03
C SER A 279 33.33 3.82 1.90
N ARG A 280 33.17 5.09 2.26
CA ARG A 280 33.23 6.21 1.29
C ARG A 280 34.55 6.22 0.51
N ASN A 281 35.64 5.78 1.14
CA ASN A 281 36.96 5.69 0.51
C ASN A 281 37.01 4.57 -0.55
N ASP A 282 36.33 3.44 -0.32
CA ASP A 282 36.25 2.36 -1.30
C ASP A 282 35.50 2.82 -2.56
N LEU A 283 34.41 3.56 -2.40
CA LEU A 283 33.64 4.09 -3.52
C LEU A 283 34.35 5.21 -4.27
N ALA A 284 35.08 6.08 -3.55
CA ALA A 284 35.93 7.09 -4.18
C ALA A 284 37.05 6.47 -5.03
N SER A 285 37.52 5.27 -4.65
CA SER A 285 38.50 4.52 -5.44
C SER A 285 37.89 3.89 -6.71
N ILE A 286 36.63 3.44 -6.65
CA ILE A 286 35.92 2.80 -7.76
C ILE A 286 35.36 3.85 -8.74
N PHE A 287 34.89 5.00 -8.22
CA PHE A 287 34.25 6.06 -9.01
C PHE A 287 34.85 7.44 -8.70
N PRO A 288 36.10 7.71 -9.13
CA PRO A 288 36.85 8.92 -8.77
C PRO A 288 36.28 10.23 -9.33
N ARG A 289 35.29 10.18 -10.23
CA ARG A 289 34.62 11.35 -10.83
C ARG A 289 33.26 11.68 -10.22
N LEU A 290 32.76 10.85 -9.30
CA LEU A 290 31.46 11.05 -8.67
C LEU A 290 31.64 11.77 -7.32
N ASN A 291 31.00 12.94 -7.18
CA ASN A 291 30.99 13.66 -5.92
C ASN A 291 29.89 13.11 -5.00
N PHE A 292 30.27 12.23 -4.08
CA PHE A 292 29.34 11.54 -3.19
C PHE A 292 28.62 12.45 -2.19
N SER A 293 29.11 13.68 -1.96
CA SER A 293 28.36 14.66 -1.15
C SER A 293 27.10 15.15 -1.83
N ASP A 294 27.10 15.21 -3.17
CA ASP A 294 25.98 15.73 -3.96
C ASP A 294 24.89 14.66 -4.17
N LEU A 295 25.24 13.40 -3.90
CA LEU A 295 24.36 12.23 -4.04
C LEU A 295 23.64 11.84 -2.73
N GLY A 296 23.91 12.55 -1.62
CA GLY A 296 23.29 12.25 -0.33
C GLY A 296 23.68 10.88 0.26
N ILE A 297 24.83 10.33 -0.15
CA ILE A 297 25.30 9.01 0.30
C ILE A 297 26.19 9.17 1.53
N TYR A 298 25.70 8.74 2.69
CA TYR A 298 26.40 8.85 3.97
C TYR A 298 26.81 7.46 4.51
N PRO A 299 28.03 7.32 5.07
CA PRO A 299 28.41 6.10 5.75
C PRO A 299 27.58 5.93 7.03
N LEU A 300 27.15 4.71 7.33
CA LEU A 300 26.59 4.36 8.64
C LEU A 300 27.68 4.62 9.70
N ASN A 301 27.58 5.75 10.40
CA ASN A 301 28.46 6.02 11.53
C ASN A 301 28.07 5.04 12.65
N ARG A 302 28.91 4.04 12.90
CA ARG A 302 28.73 3.09 14.02
C ARG A 302 29.02 3.69 15.39
N SER A 303 29.33 4.98 15.47
CA SER A 303 29.49 5.68 16.74
C SER A 303 28.40 6.75 16.85
N HIS A 304 27.56 6.67 17.88
CA HIS A 304 27.16 7.79 18.74
C HIS A 304 26.04 7.33 19.70
N SER A 305 26.45 6.60 20.74
CA SER A 305 25.97 6.89 22.09
C SER A 305 26.87 7.99 22.65
N GLY A 306 26.51 9.24 22.44
CA GLY A 306 27.33 10.36 22.88
C GLY A 306 26.53 11.65 22.78
N VAL A 307 25.81 11.95 23.85
CA VAL A 307 25.26 13.28 24.13
C VAL A 307 26.48 14.19 24.32
N GLU A 308 26.77 15.05 23.34
CA GLU A 308 27.70 16.16 23.56
C GLU A 308 26.97 17.23 24.37
N HIS A 309 27.28 17.29 25.67
CA HIS A 309 26.93 18.43 26.50
C HIS A 309 27.88 19.59 26.15
N THR A 310 27.35 20.62 25.50
CA THR A 310 28.02 21.93 25.49
C THR A 310 27.89 22.56 26.87
N SER A 311 29.02 23.05 27.38
CA SER A 311 29.18 23.66 28.71
C SER A 311 28.82 25.14 28.69
#